data_AF-A0A3L8C491-F1
#
_entry.id   AF-A0A3L8C491-F1
#
_cell.length_a   1.000
_cell.length_b   1.000
_cell.length_c   1.000
_cell.angle_alpha   90.00
_cell.angle_beta   90.00
_cell.angle_gamma   90.00
#
_symmetry.space_group_name_H-M   'P 1'
#
loop_
_entity.id
_entity.type
_entity.pdbx_description
1 polymer ?
#
loop_
_entity_poly.entity_id
_entity_poly.type
_entity_poly.pdbx_seq_one_letter_code
_entity_poly.pdbx_strand_id
1 'polypeptide(L)'
;MSRALWLLALLWMPVKTSAQLVALDSSVQGHYLGEHLSVWVDESRNAQLLQVMQQRNWEPVREAIPNFGHTSSVFWFRLEVQAGQEPASWVLVNSNPLIDFFDVYGVSEDGETVSHYAGGAQRETRDREIRHRFDVIPVHMGEHSILTYYIRLESQHSVQLPLMLWSLEGFIAWDELTSILTSVMLGSLFIMLLYNLFLYTTLRDPIYLAYIGSVFGFMMLQVSLKGFGLRFLWPGQLEVSAVSVFVSAYATIFFATTFASWFMRLKERQFRFVIFVDAVRWTALACAVLVHVLPDIMRMYMMVFLGILAATMGFIAIFTYYSPDDRPIKIFTAGWIVLLIGVLLFLLNRLGVVSVNVWTEQTMSVGSVIEMILFSMALGDRINSEKEQKLKAKAALLHS
;
A
#
# COMPACT_ATOMS: atom_id res chain seq x y z
N MET A 1 12.77 -12.07 52.41
CA MET A 1 12.43 -11.13 51.32
C MET A 1 13.48 -11.06 50.20
N SER A 2 14.73 -11.52 50.39
CA SER A 2 15.76 -11.44 49.35
C SER A 2 15.65 -12.48 48.22
N ARG A 3 15.11 -13.69 48.48
CA ARG A 3 14.99 -14.75 47.44
C ARG A 3 13.88 -14.53 46.41
N ALA A 4 12.80 -13.82 46.78
CA ALA A 4 11.69 -13.53 45.87
C ALA A 4 12.02 -12.43 44.84
N LEU A 5 12.91 -11.49 45.20
CA LEU A 5 13.38 -10.44 44.29
C LEU A 5 14.33 -10.99 43.21
N TRP A 6 15.10 -12.05 43.50
CA TRP A 6 15.94 -12.72 42.51
C TRP A 6 15.13 -13.51 41.46
N LEU A 7 13.99 -14.10 41.85
CA LEU A 7 13.11 -14.81 40.92
C LEU A 7 12.33 -13.86 39.99
N LEU A 8 11.99 -12.66 40.47
CA LEU A 8 11.39 -11.60 39.64
C LEU A 8 12.41 -10.94 38.70
N ALA A 9 13.68 -10.85 39.08
CA ALA A 9 14.76 -10.36 38.21
C ALA A 9 15.14 -11.37 37.10
N LEU A 10 14.99 -12.68 37.35
CA LEU A 10 15.19 -13.73 36.34
C LEU A 10 14.08 -13.79 35.28
N LEU A 11 12.87 -13.33 35.61
CA LEU A 11 11.75 -13.19 34.65
C LEU A 11 11.91 -11.99 33.70
N TRP A 12 12.88 -11.12 33.95
CA TRP A 12 13.18 -9.92 33.17
C TRP A 12 14.57 -9.95 32.52
N MET A 13 15.20 -11.13 32.43
CA MET A 13 16.32 -11.27 31.51
C MET A 13 15.76 -11.30 30.08
N PRO A 14 16.20 -10.39 29.18
CA PRO A 14 15.90 -10.53 27.77
C PRO A 14 16.52 -11.86 27.34
N VAL A 15 15.68 -12.86 27.09
CA VAL A 15 16.11 -14.06 26.37
C VAL A 15 16.72 -13.53 25.09
N LYS A 16 18.04 -13.74 24.91
CA LYS A 16 18.67 -13.57 23.60
C LYS A 16 18.09 -14.68 22.72
N THR A 17 16.92 -14.42 22.17
CA THR A 17 16.34 -15.26 21.13
C THR A 17 17.31 -15.15 19.96
N SER A 18 18.09 -16.19 19.71
CA SER A 18 18.85 -16.29 18.46
C SER A 18 17.84 -16.36 17.33
N ALA A 19 18.16 -15.78 16.15
CA ALA A 19 17.38 -16.06 14.94
C ALA A 19 17.18 -17.57 14.80
N GLN A 20 15.93 -17.94 14.56
CA GLN A 20 15.49 -19.32 14.61
C GLN A 20 15.60 -19.92 13.20
N LEU A 21 16.39 -20.99 13.08
CA LEU A 21 16.61 -21.74 11.84
C LEU A 21 15.27 -22.09 11.16
N VAL A 22 15.12 -21.78 9.88
CA VAL A 22 13.92 -22.10 9.09
C VAL A 22 14.16 -23.38 8.32
N ALA A 23 13.44 -24.44 8.66
CA ALA A 23 13.44 -25.67 7.87
C ALA A 23 12.52 -25.51 6.66
N LEU A 24 12.98 -25.95 5.48
CA LEU A 24 12.15 -25.99 4.28
C LEU A 24 11.15 -27.16 4.37
N ASP A 25 10.01 -26.93 5.00
CA ASP A 25 8.96 -27.94 5.13
C ASP A 25 7.58 -27.40 4.71
N SER A 26 6.64 -28.31 4.46
CA SER A 26 5.28 -27.98 4.02
C SER A 26 4.46 -27.17 5.03
N SER A 27 4.93 -27.03 6.28
CA SER A 27 4.28 -26.20 7.30
C SER A 27 4.60 -24.71 7.16
N VAL A 28 5.67 -24.34 6.44
CA VAL A 28 6.12 -22.94 6.30
C VAL A 28 5.45 -22.19 5.11
N GLN A 29 4.48 -22.81 4.42
CA GLN A 29 3.78 -22.24 3.26
C GLN A 29 3.17 -20.85 3.52
N GLY A 30 3.87 -19.79 3.10
CA GLY A 30 3.36 -18.43 3.17
C GLY A 30 3.44 -17.74 4.51
N HIS A 31 4.23 -18.27 5.43
CA HIS A 31 4.52 -17.60 6.68
C HIS A 31 5.49 -16.44 6.47
N TYR A 32 5.23 -15.32 7.14
CA TYR A 32 6.19 -14.23 7.21
C TYR A 32 7.38 -14.62 8.08
N LEU A 33 8.58 -14.36 7.58
CA LEU A 33 9.82 -14.78 8.21
C LEU A 33 10.39 -13.76 9.19
N GLY A 34 9.70 -12.66 9.49
CA GLY A 34 10.26 -11.58 10.32
C GLY A 34 10.84 -12.06 11.64
N GLU A 35 10.15 -12.91 12.39
CA GLU A 35 10.61 -13.46 13.68
C GLU A 35 11.81 -14.43 13.54
N HIS A 36 12.10 -14.89 12.33
CA HIS A 36 13.27 -15.71 11.99
C HIS A 36 14.47 -14.89 11.53
N LEU A 37 14.31 -13.58 11.33
CA LEU A 37 15.38 -12.69 10.91
C LEU A 37 16.18 -12.17 12.10
N SER A 38 17.47 -11.97 11.87
CA SER A 38 18.23 -10.97 12.63
C SER A 38 18.52 -9.76 11.77
N VAL A 39 18.58 -8.58 12.37
CA VAL A 39 18.88 -7.32 11.71
C VAL A 39 20.18 -6.71 12.23
N TRP A 40 20.91 -6.06 11.33
CA TRP A 40 22.03 -5.19 11.63
C TRP A 40 21.90 -3.91 10.80
N VAL A 41 22.06 -2.76 11.44
CA VAL A 41 21.95 -1.45 10.79
C VAL A 41 23.34 -1.01 10.33
N ASP A 42 23.49 -0.82 9.03
CA ASP A 42 24.70 -0.26 8.42
C ASP A 42 24.60 1.28 8.39
N GLU A 43 25.16 1.91 9.42
CA GLU A 43 25.25 3.37 9.51
C GLU A 43 26.17 3.98 8.43
N SER A 44 27.14 3.20 7.93
CA SER A 44 28.10 3.64 6.92
C SER A 44 27.54 3.59 5.49
N ARG A 45 26.46 2.82 5.29
CA ARG A 45 25.73 2.56 4.04
C ARG A 45 26.54 1.85 2.94
N ASN A 46 27.81 1.56 3.18
CA ASN A 46 28.75 1.00 2.22
C ASN A 46 29.32 -0.35 2.66
N ALA A 47 28.76 -0.97 3.71
CA ALA A 47 29.24 -2.26 4.18
C ALA A 47 29.10 -3.32 3.08
N GLN A 48 30.20 -4.03 2.84
CA GLN A 48 30.24 -5.12 1.86
C GLN A 48 29.90 -6.45 2.53
N LEU A 49 29.38 -7.42 1.75
CA LEU A 49 28.97 -8.73 2.25
C LEU A 49 30.05 -9.39 3.15
N LEU A 50 31.31 -9.38 2.72
CA LEU A 50 32.43 -9.96 3.49
C LEU A 50 32.59 -9.34 4.88
N GLN A 51 32.32 -8.03 5.03
CA GLN A 51 32.36 -7.35 6.31
C GLN A 51 31.12 -7.69 7.15
N VAL A 52 29.96 -7.79 6.51
CA VAL A 52 28.67 -8.13 7.14
C VAL A 52 28.69 -9.54 7.70
N MET A 53 29.29 -10.50 6.99
CA MET A 53 29.45 -11.89 7.45
C MET A 53 30.28 -12.01 8.74
N GLN A 54 31.16 -11.03 9.02
CA GLN A 54 31.99 -11.01 10.23
C GLN A 54 31.33 -10.26 11.39
N GLN A 55 30.18 -9.61 11.17
CA GLN A 55 29.47 -8.87 12.20
C GLN A 55 28.90 -9.80 13.26
N ARG A 56 29.01 -9.37 14.53
CA ARG A 56 28.51 -10.12 15.69
C ARG A 56 27.29 -9.47 16.36
N ASN A 57 27.02 -8.20 16.05
CA ASN A 57 25.97 -7.39 16.67
C ASN A 57 24.64 -7.52 15.92
N TRP A 58 24.18 -8.76 15.73
CA TRP A 58 22.90 -9.06 15.12
C TRP A 58 21.80 -9.02 16.19
N GLU A 59 20.74 -8.26 15.95
CA GLU A 59 19.58 -8.18 16.83
C GLU A 59 18.43 -9.00 16.26
N PRO A 60 17.76 -9.87 17.05
CA PRO A 60 16.60 -10.62 16.55
C PRO A 60 15.43 -9.69 16.27
N VAL A 61 14.75 -9.91 15.15
CA VAL A 61 13.51 -9.20 14.85
C VAL A 61 12.34 -9.90 15.55
N ARG A 62 11.41 -9.12 16.09
CA ARG A 62 10.30 -9.63 16.92
C ARG A 62 8.94 -9.54 16.24
N GLU A 63 8.86 -8.79 15.14
CA GLU A 63 7.66 -8.64 14.35
C GLU A 63 7.66 -9.61 13.18
N ALA A 64 6.50 -10.17 12.86
CA ALA A 64 6.32 -10.97 11.64
C ALA A 64 6.72 -10.19 10.37
N ILE A 65 6.45 -8.88 10.33
CA ILE A 65 6.86 -7.98 9.25
C ILE A 65 7.70 -6.85 9.86
N PRO A 66 9.04 -6.91 9.76
CA PRO A 66 9.93 -5.84 10.21
C PRO A 66 9.52 -4.51 9.57
N ASN A 67 9.32 -3.49 10.40
CA ASN A 67 8.93 -2.15 9.95
C ASN A 67 9.76 -1.09 10.68
N PHE A 68 10.69 -0.47 9.96
CA PHE A 68 11.60 0.54 10.50
C PHE A 68 11.18 1.97 10.14
N GLY A 69 9.99 2.14 9.56
CA GLY A 69 9.51 3.44 9.09
C GLY A 69 10.43 4.04 8.04
N HIS A 70 10.44 5.37 7.95
CA HIS A 70 11.34 6.10 7.05
C HIS A 70 12.69 6.35 7.69
N THR A 71 13.75 5.92 7.02
CA THR A 71 15.13 6.18 7.42
C THR A 71 16.04 6.18 6.19
N SER A 72 17.19 6.82 6.29
CA SER A 72 18.25 6.77 5.28
C SER A 72 19.27 5.66 5.54
N SER A 73 19.09 4.87 6.60
CA SER A 73 19.98 3.76 6.96
C SER A 73 19.82 2.58 5.99
N VAL A 74 20.91 1.84 5.80
CA VAL A 74 20.89 0.55 5.11
C VAL A 74 20.69 -0.53 6.16
N PHE A 75 19.78 -1.46 5.90
CA PHE A 75 19.55 -2.60 6.78
C PHE A 75 20.10 -3.87 6.15
N TRP A 76 20.81 -4.65 6.96
CA TRP A 76 21.13 -6.02 6.64
C TRP A 76 20.27 -6.94 7.48
N PHE A 77 19.66 -7.93 6.85
CA PHE A 77 19.00 -9.03 7.54
C PHE A 77 19.76 -10.32 7.30
N ARG A 78 19.74 -11.20 8.29
CA ARG A 78 20.29 -12.55 8.21
C ARG A 78 19.19 -13.57 8.46
N LEU A 79 19.08 -14.53 7.56
CA LEU A 79 18.15 -15.64 7.61
C LEU A 79 18.93 -16.95 7.39
N GLU A 80 18.76 -17.91 8.28
CA GLU A 80 19.35 -19.24 8.13
C GLU A 80 18.27 -20.24 7.69
N VAL A 81 18.51 -20.90 6.56
CA VAL A 81 17.56 -21.84 5.93
C VAL A 81 18.19 -23.22 5.86
N GLN A 82 17.50 -24.23 6.36
CA GLN A 82 17.92 -25.62 6.34
C GLN A 82 17.17 -26.40 5.26
N ALA A 83 17.89 -27.29 4.57
CA ALA A 83 17.33 -28.18 3.56
C ALA A 83 16.17 -29.02 4.13
N GLY A 84 15.11 -29.12 3.35
CA GLY A 84 13.94 -29.94 3.66
C GLY A 84 14.17 -31.42 3.40
N GLN A 85 13.30 -32.27 3.94
CA GLN A 85 13.34 -33.70 3.63
C GLN A 85 12.79 -34.03 2.24
N GLU A 86 11.93 -33.17 1.68
CA GLU A 86 11.36 -33.36 0.35
C GLU A 86 12.00 -32.41 -0.68
N PRO A 87 12.33 -32.90 -1.89
CA PRO A 87 12.85 -32.08 -2.96
C PRO A 87 11.74 -31.21 -3.55
N ALA A 88 11.38 -30.14 -2.85
CA ALA A 88 10.50 -29.09 -3.36
C ALA A 88 11.32 -27.89 -3.86
N SER A 89 10.86 -27.25 -4.94
CA SER A 89 11.40 -25.96 -5.35
C SER A 89 10.84 -24.88 -4.42
N TRP A 90 11.71 -24.15 -3.73
CA TRP A 90 11.33 -23.11 -2.78
C TRP A 90 11.65 -21.73 -3.33
N VAL A 91 10.86 -20.73 -2.94
CA VAL A 91 11.08 -19.33 -3.28
C VAL A 91 10.95 -18.45 -2.04
N LEU A 92 11.90 -17.54 -1.87
CA LEU A 92 11.77 -16.39 -0.98
C LEU A 92 11.08 -15.27 -1.75
N VAL A 93 10.08 -14.65 -1.12
CA VAL A 93 9.26 -13.61 -1.76
C VAL A 93 9.23 -12.38 -0.88
N ASN A 94 9.71 -11.25 -1.39
CA ASN A 94 9.44 -9.94 -0.80
C ASN A 94 8.21 -9.34 -1.50
N SER A 95 7.08 -9.27 -0.79
CA SER A 95 5.82 -8.74 -1.34
C SER A 95 5.69 -7.20 -1.28
N ASN A 96 6.76 -6.47 -0.92
CA ASN A 96 6.79 -5.02 -0.98
C ASN A 96 7.50 -4.54 -2.26
N PRO A 97 6.75 -4.15 -3.32
CA PRO A 97 7.33 -3.73 -4.59
C PRO A 97 7.92 -2.30 -4.55
N LEU A 98 7.83 -1.59 -3.42
CA LEU A 98 8.24 -0.19 -3.28
C LEU A 98 9.62 -0.03 -2.63
N ILE A 99 10.29 -1.12 -2.26
CA ILE A 99 11.68 -1.06 -1.76
C ILE A 99 12.59 -0.63 -2.91
N ASP A 100 13.38 0.43 -2.73
CA ASP A 100 14.22 0.96 -3.81
C ASP A 100 15.32 -0.02 -4.24
N PHE A 101 16.10 -0.54 -3.29
CA PHE A 101 17.14 -1.53 -3.52
C PHE A 101 17.00 -2.71 -2.56
N PHE A 102 17.01 -3.91 -3.15
CA PHE A 102 16.86 -5.16 -2.43
C PHE A 102 17.87 -6.17 -2.98
N ASP A 103 18.91 -6.48 -2.21
CA ASP A 103 19.90 -7.50 -2.57
C ASP A 103 19.79 -8.70 -1.64
N VAL A 104 19.88 -9.90 -2.19
CA VAL A 104 19.89 -11.15 -1.42
C VAL A 104 21.11 -11.97 -1.82
N TYR A 105 21.96 -12.29 -0.86
CA TYR A 105 23.15 -13.11 -1.05
C TYR A 105 22.95 -14.44 -0.33
N GLY A 106 22.97 -15.55 -1.06
CA GLY A 106 23.00 -16.90 -0.48
C GLY A 106 24.43 -17.33 -0.24
N VAL A 107 24.75 -17.69 1.01
CA VAL A 107 26.09 -18.06 1.45
C VAL A 107 26.06 -19.47 2.05
N SER A 108 27.00 -20.33 1.62
CA SER A 108 27.15 -21.69 2.13
C SER A 108 27.75 -21.73 3.53
N GLU A 109 27.72 -22.90 4.18
CA GLU A 109 28.36 -23.12 5.48
C GLU A 109 29.88 -22.82 5.46
N ASP A 110 30.53 -23.01 4.31
CA ASP A 110 31.96 -22.72 4.10
C ASP A 110 32.24 -21.21 3.90
N GLY A 111 31.20 -20.38 3.84
CA GLY A 111 31.32 -18.94 3.63
C GLY A 111 31.43 -18.52 2.16
N GLU A 112 31.20 -19.43 1.22
CA GLU A 112 31.19 -19.11 -0.21
C GLU A 112 29.84 -18.52 -0.62
N THR A 113 29.85 -17.47 -1.44
CA THR A 113 28.61 -16.92 -2.02
C THR A 113 28.18 -17.79 -3.19
N VAL A 114 27.07 -18.51 -3.01
CA VAL A 114 26.54 -19.46 -4.00
C VAL A 114 25.45 -18.86 -4.87
N SER A 115 24.81 -17.77 -4.41
CA SER A 115 23.79 -17.06 -5.18
C SER A 115 23.74 -15.57 -4.84
N HIS A 116 23.35 -14.74 -5.81
CA HIS A 116 23.08 -13.32 -5.63
C HIS A 116 21.86 -12.91 -6.45
N TYR A 117 20.90 -12.26 -5.80
CA TYR A 117 19.75 -11.64 -6.42
C TYR A 117 19.82 -10.12 -6.21
N ALA A 118 19.66 -9.37 -7.30
CA ALA A 118 19.59 -7.91 -7.28
C ALA A 118 18.21 -7.45 -7.76
N GLY A 119 17.39 -6.99 -6.82
CA GLY A 119 16.04 -6.48 -7.06
C GLY A 119 15.79 -5.09 -6.46
N GLY A 120 14.52 -4.77 -6.25
CA GLY A 120 14.05 -3.44 -5.86
C GLY A 120 13.49 -2.62 -7.02
N ALA A 121 12.79 -1.54 -6.66
CA ALA A 121 12.05 -0.64 -7.54
C ALA A 121 12.94 0.31 -8.36
N GLN A 122 14.19 0.51 -7.94
CA GLN A 122 15.20 1.33 -8.64
C GLN A 122 16.15 0.48 -9.51
N ARG A 123 15.78 -0.76 -9.84
CA ARG A 123 16.52 -1.63 -10.75
C ARG A 123 15.64 -2.13 -11.88
N GLU A 124 16.25 -2.33 -13.04
CA GLU A 124 15.56 -2.95 -14.17
C GLU A 124 15.13 -4.39 -13.83
N THR A 125 13.95 -4.78 -14.31
CA THR A 125 13.34 -6.07 -13.96
C THR A 125 13.55 -7.14 -15.04
N ARG A 126 14.27 -6.83 -16.12
CA ARG A 126 14.39 -7.67 -17.32
C ARG A 126 15.27 -8.90 -17.12
N ASP A 127 16.28 -8.78 -16.27
CA ASP A 127 17.28 -9.82 -16.00
C ASP A 127 16.92 -10.70 -14.79
N ARG A 128 15.73 -10.48 -14.19
CA ARG A 128 15.21 -11.33 -13.11
C ARG A 128 14.89 -12.71 -13.64
N GLU A 129 15.39 -13.74 -12.96
CA GLU A 129 15.10 -15.14 -13.27
C GLU A 129 13.59 -15.42 -13.27
N ILE A 130 12.92 -15.04 -12.18
CA ILE A 130 11.46 -15.05 -12.10
C ILE A 130 10.94 -13.64 -12.31
N ARG A 131 10.41 -13.42 -13.51
CA ARG A 131 9.77 -12.18 -13.93
C ARG A 131 8.41 -12.00 -13.23
N HIS A 132 8.42 -11.36 -12.07
CA HIS A 132 7.22 -11.09 -11.28
C HIS A 132 7.10 -9.61 -10.84
N ARG A 133 5.93 -9.20 -10.32
CA ARG A 133 5.70 -7.85 -9.75
C ARG A 133 6.37 -7.66 -8.37
N PHE A 134 6.60 -8.77 -7.68
CA PHE A 134 7.36 -8.85 -6.45
C PHE A 134 8.78 -9.32 -6.73
N ASP A 135 9.68 -9.15 -5.76
CA ASP A 135 10.98 -9.79 -5.80
C ASP A 135 10.83 -11.26 -5.38
N VAL A 136 11.06 -12.17 -6.32
CA VAL A 136 10.94 -13.62 -6.14
C VAL A 136 12.30 -14.24 -6.36
N ILE A 137 12.83 -14.89 -5.32
CA ILE A 137 14.20 -15.38 -5.24
C ILE A 137 14.13 -16.90 -5.09
N PRO A 138 14.54 -17.66 -6.11
CA PRO A 138 14.67 -19.11 -6.02
C PRO A 138 15.66 -19.53 -4.92
N VAL A 139 15.27 -20.49 -4.10
CA VAL A 139 16.10 -21.08 -3.04
C VAL A 139 16.73 -22.36 -3.60
N HIS A 140 17.99 -22.26 -4.01
CA HIS A 140 18.76 -23.39 -4.52
C HIS A 140 19.67 -23.96 -3.45
N MET A 141 19.20 -24.98 -2.72
CA MET A 141 20.01 -25.62 -1.67
C MET A 141 21.21 -26.40 -2.22
N GLY A 142 21.13 -26.92 -3.46
CA GLY A 142 22.19 -27.74 -4.04
C GLY A 142 22.51 -28.95 -3.16
N GLU A 143 23.79 -29.14 -2.83
CA GLU A 143 24.26 -30.16 -1.88
C GLU A 143 24.38 -29.63 -0.44
N HIS A 144 24.02 -28.37 -0.18
CA HIS A 144 24.20 -27.73 1.12
C HIS A 144 23.07 -28.07 2.09
N SER A 145 23.43 -28.44 3.33
CA SER A 145 22.49 -28.66 4.42
C SER A 145 21.87 -27.37 4.94
N ILE A 146 22.65 -26.29 5.01
CA ILE A 146 22.22 -24.98 5.47
C ILE A 146 22.74 -23.90 4.52
N LEU A 147 21.89 -22.94 4.20
CA LEU A 147 22.26 -21.70 3.52
C LEU A 147 21.91 -20.50 4.38
N THR A 148 22.85 -19.56 4.49
CA THR A 148 22.61 -18.27 5.14
C THR A 148 22.33 -17.22 4.09
N TYR A 149 21.15 -16.62 4.14
CA TYR A 149 20.77 -15.50 3.30
C TYR A 149 21.07 -14.18 4.01
N TYR A 150 21.90 -13.36 3.41
CA TYR A 150 22.14 -11.97 3.80
C TYR A 150 21.34 -11.05 2.88
N ILE A 151 20.44 -10.26 3.44
CA ILE A 151 19.51 -9.42 2.70
C ILE A 151 19.86 -7.96 2.97
N ARG A 152 20.32 -7.22 1.95
CA ARG A 152 20.58 -5.79 2.04
C ARG A 152 19.35 -5.03 1.54
N LEU A 153 18.83 -4.13 2.37
CA LEU A 153 17.70 -3.28 2.06
C LEU A 153 18.10 -1.82 2.19
N GLU A 154 17.89 -1.06 1.13
CA GLU A 154 18.04 0.40 1.10
C GLU A 154 16.82 1.01 0.44
N SER A 155 16.15 1.94 1.12
CA SER A 155 14.97 2.61 0.60
C SER A 155 14.86 4.02 1.16
N GLN A 156 14.46 4.98 0.33
CA GLN A 156 14.06 6.31 0.77
C GLN A 156 12.61 6.34 1.26
N HIS A 157 11.86 5.28 0.95
CA HIS A 157 10.52 5.02 1.42
C HIS A 157 10.52 4.31 2.78
N SER A 158 9.34 4.08 3.35
CA SER A 158 9.20 3.29 4.57
C SER A 158 9.78 1.89 4.37
N VAL A 159 10.75 1.50 5.19
CA VAL A 159 11.37 0.18 5.18
C VAL A 159 10.45 -0.81 5.88
N GLN A 160 9.70 -1.57 5.07
CA GLN A 160 8.92 -2.72 5.50
C GLN A 160 9.37 -3.94 4.72
N LEU A 161 9.74 -5.02 5.40
CA LEU A 161 10.22 -6.26 4.78
C LEU A 161 9.22 -7.42 5.00
N PRO A 162 8.16 -7.51 4.18
CA PRO A 162 7.25 -8.65 4.18
C PRO A 162 7.90 -9.83 3.43
N LEU A 163 8.90 -10.46 4.05
CA LEU A 163 9.60 -11.62 3.51
C LEU A 163 8.83 -12.89 3.85
N MET A 164 8.48 -13.67 2.83
CA MET A 164 7.79 -14.95 2.98
C MET A 164 8.59 -16.07 2.31
N LEU A 165 8.39 -17.29 2.80
CA LEU A 165 8.90 -18.50 2.17
C LEU A 165 7.74 -19.36 1.68
N TRP A 166 7.85 -19.84 0.45
CA TRP A 166 6.82 -20.64 -0.21
C TRP A 166 7.45 -21.79 -0.99
N SER A 167 6.73 -22.92 -1.13
CA SER A 167 7.03 -23.79 -2.27
C SER A 167 6.58 -23.07 -3.54
N LEU A 168 7.24 -23.35 -4.66
CA LEU A 168 6.92 -22.71 -5.94
C LEU A 168 5.45 -22.96 -6.32
N GLU A 169 4.93 -24.16 -6.10
CA GLU A 169 3.52 -24.50 -6.36
C GLU A 169 2.56 -23.69 -5.45
N GLY A 170 2.86 -23.61 -4.15
CA GLY A 170 2.07 -22.83 -3.20
C GLY A 170 2.06 -21.34 -3.54
N PHE A 171 3.23 -20.81 -3.93
CA PHE A 171 3.36 -19.43 -4.38
C PHE A 171 2.52 -19.16 -5.64
N ILE A 172 2.55 -20.05 -6.64
CA ILE A 172 1.76 -19.91 -7.86
C ILE A 172 0.26 -19.88 -7.54
N ALA A 173 -0.22 -20.82 -6.70
CA ALA A 173 -1.62 -20.87 -6.30
C ALA A 173 -2.06 -19.62 -5.51
N TRP A 174 -1.21 -19.15 -4.59
CA TRP A 174 -1.47 -17.92 -3.83
C TRP A 174 -1.46 -16.68 -4.73
N ASP A 175 -0.51 -16.58 -5.67
CA ASP A 175 -0.41 -15.45 -6.58
C ASP A 175 -1.59 -15.41 -7.56
N GLU A 176 -2.03 -16.56 -8.06
CA GLU A 176 -3.21 -16.67 -8.94
C GLU A 176 -4.45 -16.08 -8.27
N LEU A 177 -4.77 -16.52 -7.04
CA LEU A 177 -5.92 -16.01 -6.30
C LEU A 177 -5.81 -14.50 -6.04
N THR A 178 -4.63 -14.04 -5.59
CA THR A 178 -4.37 -12.63 -5.27
C THR A 178 -4.45 -11.74 -6.52
N SER A 179 -3.96 -12.25 -7.65
CA SER A 179 -3.98 -11.57 -8.94
C SER A 179 -5.38 -11.50 -9.53
N ILE A 180 -6.20 -12.56 -9.43
CA ILE A 180 -7.61 -12.54 -9.83
C ILE A 180 -8.39 -11.50 -9.03
N LEU A 181 -8.28 -11.51 -7.70
CA LEU A 181 -8.98 -10.56 -6.85
C LEU A 181 -8.56 -9.12 -7.13
N THR A 182 -7.26 -8.88 -7.29
CA THR A 182 -6.76 -7.55 -7.68
C THR A 182 -7.29 -7.12 -9.05
N SER A 183 -7.34 -8.03 -10.02
CA SER A 183 -7.85 -7.75 -11.36
C SER A 183 -9.35 -7.44 -11.37
N VAL A 184 -10.15 -8.14 -10.57
CA VAL A 184 -11.58 -7.84 -10.38
C VAL A 184 -11.78 -6.46 -9.76
N MET A 185 -10.97 -6.10 -8.75
CA MET A 185 -11.04 -4.78 -8.12
C MET A 185 -10.68 -3.67 -9.11
N LEU A 186 -9.55 -3.79 -9.82
CA LEU A 186 -9.14 -2.82 -10.84
C LEU A 186 -10.12 -2.75 -12.02
N GLY A 187 -10.65 -3.90 -12.46
CA GLY A 187 -11.69 -3.97 -13.50
C GLY A 187 -12.98 -3.27 -13.08
N SER A 188 -13.37 -3.38 -11.81
CA SER A 188 -14.53 -2.69 -11.24
C SER A 188 -14.34 -1.17 -11.26
N LEU A 189 -13.16 -0.68 -10.85
CA LEU A 189 -12.79 0.75 -10.96
C LEU A 189 -12.81 1.23 -12.41
N PHE A 190 -12.30 0.42 -13.34
CA PHE A 190 -12.28 0.75 -14.76
C PHE A 190 -13.69 0.85 -15.36
N ILE A 191 -14.59 -0.09 -15.04
CA ILE A 191 -16.00 -0.03 -15.46
C ILE A 191 -16.68 1.22 -14.90
N MET A 192 -16.43 1.55 -13.62
CA MET A 192 -16.95 2.78 -13.01
C MET A 192 -16.45 4.03 -13.73
N LEU A 193 -15.18 4.05 -14.14
CA LEU A 193 -14.62 5.15 -14.92
C LEU A 193 -15.33 5.29 -16.28
N LEU A 194 -15.52 4.20 -17.02
CA LEU A 194 -16.22 4.22 -18.31
C LEU A 194 -17.69 4.64 -18.16
N TYR A 195 -18.38 4.13 -17.14
CA TYR A 195 -19.76 4.50 -16.84
C TYR A 195 -19.90 6.00 -16.55
N ASN A 196 -19.02 6.55 -15.71
CA ASN A 196 -19.06 7.97 -15.38
C ASN A 196 -18.62 8.86 -16.55
N LEU A 197 -17.72 8.39 -17.40
CA LEU A 197 -17.37 9.07 -18.64
C LEU A 197 -18.58 9.14 -19.59
N PHE A 198 -19.33 8.04 -19.74
CA PHE A 198 -20.59 8.05 -20.48
C PHE A 198 -21.60 9.05 -19.90
N LEU A 199 -21.79 9.06 -18.57
CA LEU A 199 -22.65 10.05 -17.92
C LEU A 199 -22.18 11.48 -18.15
N TYR A 200 -20.88 11.75 -18.09
CA TYR A 200 -20.33 13.07 -18.40
C TYR A 200 -20.65 13.49 -19.83
N THR A 201 -20.48 12.62 -20.83
CA THR A 201 -20.79 12.97 -22.23
C THR A 201 -22.27 13.27 -22.46
N THR A 202 -23.15 12.61 -21.69
CA THR A 202 -24.61 12.77 -21.78
C THR A 202 -25.11 14.00 -21.03
N LEU A 203 -24.66 14.20 -19.79
CA LEU A 203 -25.16 15.23 -18.88
C LEU A 203 -24.34 16.53 -18.95
N ARG A 204 -23.08 16.45 -19.37
CA ARG A 204 -22.09 17.54 -19.44
C ARG A 204 -21.91 18.33 -18.15
N ASP A 205 -22.20 17.72 -17.00
CA ASP A 205 -21.97 18.32 -15.69
C ASP A 205 -20.50 18.08 -15.26
N PRO A 206 -19.73 19.15 -14.95
CA PRO A 206 -18.33 19.03 -14.54
C PRO A 206 -18.12 18.19 -13.27
N ILE A 207 -19.15 17.97 -12.44
CA ILE A 207 -19.03 17.08 -11.27
C ILE A 207 -18.56 15.67 -11.64
N TYR A 208 -18.96 15.18 -12.82
CA TYR A 208 -18.52 13.88 -13.31
C TYR A 208 -17.05 13.87 -13.70
N LEU A 209 -16.48 14.97 -14.20
CA LEU A 209 -15.03 15.05 -14.48
C LEU A 209 -14.22 14.98 -13.18
N ALA A 210 -14.66 15.70 -12.15
CA ALA A 210 -14.02 15.63 -10.83
C ALA A 210 -14.07 14.21 -10.30
N TYR A 211 -15.20 13.52 -10.46
CA TYR A 211 -15.35 12.15 -10.02
C TYR A 211 -14.51 11.14 -10.85
N ILE A 212 -14.51 11.25 -12.17
CA ILE A 212 -13.66 10.44 -13.05
C ILE A 212 -12.18 10.60 -12.68
N GLY A 213 -11.75 11.83 -12.44
CA GLY A 213 -10.38 12.11 -12.02
C GLY A 213 -10.02 11.46 -10.68
N SER A 214 -10.95 11.42 -9.71
CA SER A 214 -10.70 10.77 -8.42
C SER A 214 -10.61 9.25 -8.56
N VAL A 215 -11.53 8.65 -9.34
CA VAL A 215 -11.53 7.21 -9.64
C VAL A 215 -10.25 6.82 -10.38
N PHE A 216 -9.86 7.59 -11.40
CA PHE A 216 -8.65 7.33 -12.18
C PHE A 216 -7.38 7.45 -11.33
N GLY A 217 -7.25 8.53 -10.55
CA GLY A 217 -6.12 8.72 -9.64
C GLY A 217 -6.02 7.57 -8.65
N PHE A 218 -7.16 7.14 -8.08
CA PHE A 218 -7.17 6.02 -7.14
C PHE A 218 -6.81 4.69 -7.80
N MET A 219 -7.28 4.44 -9.03
CA MET A 219 -6.91 3.27 -9.81
C MET A 219 -5.40 3.25 -10.09
N MET A 220 -4.81 4.37 -10.50
CA MET A 220 -3.36 4.48 -10.71
C MET A 220 -2.56 4.32 -9.42
N LEU A 221 -3.10 4.78 -8.29
CA LEU A 221 -2.51 4.56 -6.97
C LEU A 221 -2.45 3.06 -6.64
N GLN A 222 -3.55 2.32 -6.86
CA GLN A 222 -3.59 0.87 -6.65
C GLN A 222 -2.62 0.11 -7.58
N VAL A 223 -2.57 0.48 -8.86
CA VAL A 223 -1.64 -0.10 -9.83
C VAL A 223 -0.18 0.10 -9.42
N SER A 224 0.14 1.28 -8.89
CA SER A 224 1.49 1.64 -8.44
C SER A 224 1.86 0.91 -7.14
N LEU A 225 0.99 0.96 -6.12
CA LEU A 225 1.22 0.33 -4.81
C LEU A 225 1.37 -1.21 -4.90
N LYS A 226 0.67 -1.84 -5.84
CA LYS A 226 0.70 -3.29 -6.03
C LYS A 226 1.78 -3.76 -7.01
N GLY A 227 2.63 -2.86 -7.53
CA GLY A 227 3.74 -3.20 -8.43
C GLY A 227 3.34 -3.52 -9.88
N PHE A 228 2.06 -3.41 -10.23
CA PHE A 228 1.59 -3.62 -11.61
C PHE A 228 2.09 -2.53 -12.56
N GLY A 229 2.30 -1.31 -12.06
CA GLY A 229 2.81 -0.20 -12.84
C GLY A 229 4.18 -0.46 -13.46
N LEU A 230 5.18 -0.77 -12.64
CA LEU A 230 6.53 -1.12 -13.10
C LEU A 230 6.54 -2.38 -13.98
N ARG A 231 5.62 -3.31 -13.72
CA ARG A 231 5.52 -4.56 -14.48
C ARG A 231 4.94 -4.38 -15.89
N PHE A 232 3.89 -3.57 -16.04
CA PHE A 232 3.09 -3.54 -17.27
C PHE A 232 2.97 -2.15 -17.92
N LEU A 233 2.87 -1.07 -17.15
CA LEU A 233 2.56 0.26 -17.70
C LEU A 233 3.80 1.09 -18.05
N TRP A 234 4.85 1.01 -17.23
CA TRP A 234 6.08 1.77 -17.43
C TRP A 234 7.35 0.93 -17.21
N PRO A 235 7.48 -0.23 -17.88
CA PRO A 235 8.63 -1.11 -17.70
C PRO A 235 9.93 -0.40 -18.09
N GLY A 236 10.90 -0.36 -17.17
CA GLY A 236 12.20 0.29 -17.35
C GLY A 236 12.21 1.80 -17.13
N GLN A 237 11.07 2.45 -16.88
CA GLN A 237 11.02 3.87 -16.52
C GLN A 237 10.99 4.03 -15.00
N LEU A 238 12.14 3.85 -14.37
CA LEU A 238 12.30 3.84 -12.92
C LEU A 238 11.90 5.19 -12.28
N GLU A 239 12.23 6.31 -12.94
CA GLU A 239 11.85 7.65 -12.46
C GLU A 239 10.34 7.85 -12.40
N VAL A 240 9.60 7.34 -13.38
CA VAL A 240 8.13 7.37 -13.38
C VAL A 240 7.59 6.50 -12.25
N SER A 241 8.16 5.31 -12.07
CA SER A 241 7.76 4.39 -11.00
C SER A 241 7.96 5.02 -9.62
N ALA A 242 9.09 5.70 -9.40
CA ALA A 242 9.46 6.33 -8.13
C ALA A 242 8.47 7.42 -7.68
N VAL A 243 7.86 8.13 -8.62
CA VAL A 243 6.89 9.20 -8.32
C VAL A 243 5.42 8.79 -8.48
N SER A 244 5.15 7.67 -9.17
CA SER A 244 3.81 7.22 -9.58
C SER A 244 2.81 7.14 -8.42
N VAL A 245 3.21 6.58 -7.27
CA VAL A 245 2.39 6.47 -6.06
C VAL A 245 1.96 7.86 -5.57
N PHE A 246 2.91 8.80 -5.47
CA PHE A 246 2.65 10.14 -4.96
C PHE A 246 1.80 10.96 -5.93
N VAL A 247 2.13 10.96 -7.23
CA VAL A 247 1.35 11.66 -8.25
C VAL A 247 -0.10 11.17 -8.25
N SER A 248 -0.29 9.84 -8.21
CA SER A 248 -1.61 9.23 -8.18
C SER A 248 -2.39 9.62 -6.92
N ALA A 249 -1.75 9.56 -5.74
CA ALA A 249 -2.38 9.94 -4.48
C ALA A 249 -2.76 11.43 -4.43
N TYR A 250 -1.88 12.33 -4.86
CA TYR A 250 -2.18 13.76 -4.91
C TYR A 250 -3.28 14.07 -5.93
N ALA A 251 -3.29 13.41 -7.09
CA ALA A 251 -4.37 13.52 -8.06
C ALA A 251 -5.70 13.04 -7.46
N THR A 252 -5.72 11.91 -6.76
CA THR A 252 -6.91 11.43 -6.03
C THR A 252 -7.39 12.47 -5.04
N ILE A 253 -6.51 13.03 -4.20
CA ILE A 253 -6.89 14.04 -3.20
C ILE A 253 -7.46 15.29 -3.88
N PHE A 254 -6.81 15.81 -4.91
CA PHE A 254 -7.27 16.98 -5.66
C PHE A 254 -8.68 16.76 -6.23
N PHE A 255 -8.89 15.66 -6.95
CA PHE A 255 -10.15 15.39 -7.61
C PHE A 255 -11.25 14.99 -6.61
N ALA A 256 -10.95 14.19 -5.58
CA ALA A 256 -11.92 13.77 -4.58
C ALA A 256 -12.40 14.94 -3.72
N THR A 257 -11.51 15.85 -3.33
CA THR A 257 -11.90 17.06 -2.59
C THR A 257 -12.71 18.02 -3.47
N THR A 258 -12.38 18.13 -4.76
CA THR A 258 -13.19 18.88 -5.73
C THR A 258 -14.58 18.28 -5.85
N PHE A 259 -14.66 16.97 -6.05
CA PHE A 259 -15.90 16.22 -6.16
C PHE A 259 -16.77 16.40 -4.91
N ALA A 260 -16.24 16.15 -3.71
CA ALA A 260 -16.97 16.29 -2.46
C ALA A 260 -17.47 17.73 -2.24
N SER A 261 -16.63 18.73 -2.54
CA SER A 261 -16.99 20.14 -2.40
C SER A 261 -18.15 20.56 -3.32
N TRP A 262 -18.11 20.11 -4.58
CA TRP A 262 -19.18 20.35 -5.55
C TRP A 262 -20.43 19.50 -5.29
N PHE A 263 -20.25 18.27 -4.81
CA PHE A 263 -21.35 17.37 -4.46
C PHE A 263 -22.18 17.95 -3.31
N MET A 264 -21.51 18.35 -2.23
CA MET A 264 -22.16 18.94 -1.04
C MET A 264 -22.45 20.44 -1.19
N ARG A 265 -22.07 21.05 -2.32
CA ARG A 265 -22.27 22.48 -2.61
C ARG A 265 -21.74 23.39 -1.49
N LEU A 266 -20.53 23.10 -1.00
CA LEU A 266 -19.98 23.74 0.20
C LEU A 266 -19.86 25.28 0.07
N LYS A 267 -19.58 25.78 -1.14
CA LYS A 267 -19.55 27.23 -1.43
C LYS A 267 -20.93 27.86 -1.32
N GLU A 268 -21.95 27.24 -1.91
CA GLU A 268 -23.33 27.74 -1.86
C GLU A 268 -23.88 27.74 -0.43
N ARG A 269 -23.55 26.69 0.34
CA ARG A 269 -23.92 26.55 1.75
C ARG A 269 -23.06 27.36 2.73
N GLN A 270 -22.16 28.22 2.22
CA GLN A 270 -21.27 29.08 3.01
C GLN A 270 -20.49 28.33 4.09
N PHE A 271 -19.93 27.16 3.74
CA PHE A 271 -19.20 26.34 4.69
C PHE A 271 -17.99 27.08 5.27
N ARG A 272 -17.95 27.19 6.59
CA ARG A 272 -16.96 28.01 7.32
C ARG A 272 -15.51 27.63 7.02
N PHE A 273 -15.24 26.38 6.66
CA PHE A 273 -13.90 25.87 6.37
C PHE A 273 -13.62 25.66 4.87
N VAL A 274 -14.41 26.27 3.98
CA VAL A 274 -14.22 26.09 2.52
C VAL A 274 -12.84 26.55 2.04
N ILE A 275 -12.23 27.54 2.72
CA ILE A 275 -10.86 28.00 2.43
C ILE A 275 -9.85 26.87 2.67
N PHE A 276 -10.03 26.07 3.74
CA PHE A 276 -9.15 24.93 4.01
C PHE A 276 -9.34 23.80 2.99
N VAL A 277 -10.58 23.55 2.55
CA VAL A 277 -10.85 22.60 1.46
C VAL A 277 -10.17 23.05 0.17
N ASP A 278 -10.29 24.33 -0.19
CA ASP A 278 -9.64 24.90 -1.37
C ASP A 278 -8.11 24.88 -1.23
N ALA A 279 -7.56 25.12 -0.03
CA ALA A 279 -6.13 25.03 0.24
C ALA A 279 -5.61 23.59 0.08
N VAL A 280 -6.29 22.58 0.64
CA VAL A 280 -5.93 21.17 0.46
C VAL A 280 -5.94 20.81 -1.02
N ARG A 281 -7.00 21.18 -1.75
CA ARG A 281 -7.12 20.91 -3.18
C ARG A 281 -5.94 21.49 -3.95
N TRP A 282 -5.69 22.79 -3.84
CA TRP A 282 -4.64 23.44 -4.63
C TRP A 282 -3.24 23.04 -4.20
N THR A 283 -3.02 22.74 -2.92
CA THR A 283 -1.74 22.21 -2.43
C THR A 283 -1.49 20.80 -2.99
N ALA A 284 -2.51 19.93 -3.03
CA ALA A 284 -2.38 18.61 -3.65
C ALA A 284 -2.00 18.71 -5.12
N LEU A 285 -2.64 19.62 -5.88
CA LEU A 285 -2.26 19.86 -7.28
C LEU A 285 -0.82 20.37 -7.40
N ALA A 286 -0.41 21.33 -6.57
CA ALA A 286 0.95 21.84 -6.56
C ALA A 286 1.97 20.74 -6.24
N CYS A 287 1.69 19.87 -5.27
CA CYS A 287 2.53 18.73 -4.93
C CYS A 287 2.61 17.69 -6.07
N ALA A 288 1.51 17.46 -6.80
CA ALA A 288 1.51 16.57 -7.96
C ALA A 288 2.40 17.12 -9.09
N VAL A 289 2.30 18.42 -9.39
CA VAL A 289 3.09 19.08 -10.45
C VAL A 289 4.57 19.19 -10.07
N LEU A 290 4.85 19.50 -8.80
CA LEU A 290 6.21 19.70 -8.29
C LEU A 290 6.85 18.42 -7.74
N VAL A 291 6.28 17.24 -8.01
CA VAL A 291 6.69 15.98 -7.38
C VAL A 291 8.19 15.70 -7.54
N HIS A 292 8.77 16.00 -8.71
CA HIS A 292 10.20 15.79 -8.98
C HIS A 292 11.12 16.78 -8.25
N VAL A 293 10.59 17.92 -7.82
CA VAL A 293 11.35 18.93 -7.06
C VAL A 293 11.27 18.69 -5.56
N LEU A 294 10.20 18.01 -5.10
CA LEU A 294 10.01 17.71 -3.69
C LEU A 294 11.00 16.64 -3.20
N PRO A 295 11.67 16.85 -2.06
CA PRO A 295 12.43 15.79 -1.39
C PRO A 295 11.53 14.59 -1.05
N ASP A 296 12.05 13.36 -1.15
CA ASP A 296 11.27 12.13 -1.00
C ASP A 296 10.50 12.06 0.32
N ILE A 297 11.15 12.46 1.41
CA ILE A 297 10.53 12.53 2.75
C ILE A 297 9.33 13.50 2.78
N MET A 298 9.44 14.63 2.06
CA MET A 298 8.40 15.65 2.02
C MET A 298 7.21 15.19 1.16
N ARG A 299 7.43 14.39 0.11
CA ARG A 299 6.34 13.79 -0.68
C ARG A 299 5.43 12.94 0.22
N MET A 300 6.02 12.06 1.00
CA MET A 300 5.26 11.16 1.88
C MET A 300 4.51 11.91 2.99
N TYR A 301 5.19 12.79 3.73
CA TYR A 301 4.53 13.56 4.80
C TYR A 301 3.42 14.47 4.27
N MET A 302 3.62 15.14 3.12
CA MET A 302 2.57 15.97 2.51
C MET A 302 1.40 15.12 2.02
N MET A 303 1.65 13.93 1.45
CA MET A 303 0.58 13.02 1.03
C MET A 303 -0.29 12.59 2.22
N VAL A 304 0.34 12.14 3.31
CA VAL A 304 -0.36 11.72 4.53
C VAL A 304 -1.11 12.89 5.18
N PHE A 305 -0.43 14.04 5.34
CA PHE A 305 -1.01 15.25 5.93
C PHE A 305 -2.24 15.74 5.15
N LEU A 306 -2.12 15.89 3.83
CA LEU A 306 -3.22 16.32 2.97
C LEU A 306 -4.37 15.31 2.96
N GLY A 307 -4.06 14.01 2.98
CA GLY A 307 -5.07 12.94 3.07
C GLY A 307 -5.88 13.00 4.37
N ILE A 308 -5.21 13.13 5.52
CA ILE A 308 -5.86 13.26 6.84
C ILE A 308 -6.69 14.55 6.90
N LEU A 309 -6.14 15.66 6.40
CA LEU A 309 -6.84 16.94 6.40
C LEU A 309 -8.08 16.90 5.50
N ALA A 310 -7.99 16.28 4.30
CA ALA A 310 -9.12 16.06 3.41
C ALA A 310 -10.20 15.20 4.08
N ALA A 311 -9.82 14.09 4.71
CA ALA A 311 -10.76 13.21 5.41
C ALA A 311 -11.46 13.92 6.57
N THR A 312 -10.72 14.71 7.35
CA THR A 312 -11.24 15.48 8.48
C THR A 312 -12.21 16.57 8.01
N MET A 313 -11.86 17.32 6.96
CA MET A 313 -12.76 18.32 6.38
C MET A 313 -14.02 17.68 5.79
N GLY A 314 -13.91 16.51 5.15
CA GLY A 314 -15.04 15.72 4.69
C GLY A 314 -15.97 15.31 5.84
N PHE A 315 -15.40 14.84 6.95
CA PHE A 315 -16.16 14.45 8.14
C PHE A 315 -16.90 15.65 8.76
N ILE A 316 -16.23 16.80 8.91
CA ILE A 316 -16.85 18.03 9.44
C ILE A 316 -17.98 18.50 8.50
N ALA A 317 -17.76 18.46 7.18
CA ALA A 317 -18.77 18.84 6.19
C ALA A 317 -20.00 17.92 6.25
N ILE A 318 -19.79 16.60 6.32
CA ILE A 318 -20.86 15.61 6.50
C ILE A 318 -21.62 15.91 7.80
N PHE A 319 -20.94 16.03 8.93
CA PHE A 319 -21.58 16.29 10.22
C PHE A 319 -22.40 17.60 10.23
N THR A 320 -21.92 18.64 9.56
CA THR A 320 -22.59 19.94 9.50
C THR A 320 -23.84 19.94 8.62
N TYR A 321 -23.82 19.19 7.52
CA TYR A 321 -24.83 19.25 6.46
C TYR A 321 -25.66 17.99 6.30
N TYR A 322 -25.43 16.99 7.14
CA TYR A 322 -26.21 15.77 7.17
C TYR A 322 -27.67 16.11 7.48
N SER A 323 -28.57 15.69 6.59
CA SER A 323 -30.00 15.79 6.80
C SER A 323 -30.65 14.43 6.54
N PRO A 324 -31.46 13.92 7.49
CA PRO A 324 -32.20 12.67 7.29
C PRO A 324 -33.12 12.69 6.06
N ASP A 325 -33.54 13.86 5.60
CA ASP A 325 -34.48 14.01 4.49
C ASP A 325 -33.76 14.12 3.12
N ASP A 326 -32.45 14.39 3.12
CA ASP A 326 -31.63 14.50 1.92
C ASP A 326 -31.04 13.13 1.55
N ARG A 327 -31.80 12.35 0.78
CA ARG A 327 -31.40 11.00 0.32
C ARG A 327 -30.02 10.99 -0.37
N PRO A 328 -29.69 11.89 -1.33
CA PRO A 328 -28.34 11.98 -1.88
C PRO A 328 -27.23 12.12 -0.83
N ILE A 329 -27.41 12.99 0.18
CA ILE A 329 -26.40 13.17 1.24
C ILE A 329 -26.27 11.92 2.11
N LYS A 330 -27.35 11.20 2.40
CA LYS A 330 -27.29 9.93 3.14
C LYS A 330 -26.47 8.87 2.42
N ILE A 331 -26.71 8.70 1.11
CA ILE A 331 -25.98 7.73 0.29
C ILE A 331 -24.50 8.13 0.20
N PHE A 332 -24.20 9.41 0.00
CA PHE A 332 -22.83 9.93 0.02
C PHE A 332 -22.15 9.69 1.37
N THR A 333 -22.84 9.92 2.48
CA THR A 333 -22.29 9.68 3.83
C THR A 333 -21.99 8.20 4.05
N ALA A 334 -22.86 7.30 3.60
CA ALA A 334 -22.64 5.86 3.68
C ALA A 334 -21.39 5.44 2.88
N GLY A 335 -21.24 5.96 1.65
CA GLY A 335 -20.04 5.72 0.84
C GLY A 335 -18.77 6.18 1.54
N TRP A 336 -18.79 7.38 2.12
CA TRP A 336 -17.66 7.93 2.86
C TRP A 336 -17.26 7.07 4.07
N ILE A 337 -18.23 6.56 4.83
CA ILE A 337 -17.98 5.67 5.98
C ILE A 337 -17.36 4.36 5.53
N VAL A 338 -17.89 3.73 4.47
CA VAL A 338 -17.35 2.46 3.95
C VAL A 338 -15.92 2.62 3.46
N LEU A 339 -15.60 3.72 2.77
CA LEU A 339 -14.24 4.06 2.37
C LEU A 339 -13.31 4.18 3.57
N LEU A 340 -13.71 4.94 4.60
CA LEU A 340 -12.89 5.13 5.80
C LEU A 340 -12.64 3.82 6.56
N ILE A 341 -13.65 2.94 6.64
CA ILE A 341 -13.48 1.61 7.22
C ILE A 341 -12.47 0.79 6.40
N GLY A 342 -12.59 0.79 5.07
CA GLY A 342 -11.65 0.09 4.19
C GLY A 342 -10.21 0.58 4.33
N VAL A 343 -10.01 1.90 4.38
CA VAL A 343 -8.69 2.51 4.60
C VAL A 343 -8.15 2.20 6.00
N LEU A 344 -8.99 2.26 7.04
CA LEU A 344 -8.58 1.94 8.41
C LEU A 344 -8.14 0.48 8.54
N LEU A 345 -8.90 -0.46 7.99
CA LEU A 345 -8.54 -1.89 8.00
C LEU A 345 -7.24 -2.13 7.24
N PHE A 346 -7.04 -1.47 6.10
CA PHE A 346 -5.79 -1.53 5.36
C PHE A 346 -4.61 -0.99 6.17
N LEU A 347 -4.76 0.14 6.88
CA LEU A 347 -3.71 0.69 7.73
C LEU A 347 -3.39 -0.25 8.91
N LEU A 348 -4.41 -0.81 9.58
CA LEU A 348 -4.22 -1.77 10.67
C LEU A 348 -3.51 -3.05 10.19
N ASN A 349 -3.80 -3.48 8.97
CA ASN A 349 -3.09 -4.57 8.32
C ASN A 349 -1.61 -4.22 8.06
N ARG A 350 -1.32 -3.01 7.56
CA ARG A 350 0.06 -2.52 7.35
C ARG A 350 0.85 -2.29 8.65
N LEU A 351 0.16 -2.08 9.77
CA LEU A 351 0.76 -1.98 11.09
C LEU A 351 0.91 -3.35 11.80
N GLY A 352 0.49 -4.44 11.16
CA GLY A 352 0.57 -5.79 11.74
C GLY A 352 -0.47 -6.10 12.81
N VAL A 353 -1.44 -5.21 13.07
CA VAL A 353 -2.51 -5.43 14.06
C VAL A 353 -3.55 -6.42 13.53
N VAL A 354 -3.84 -6.37 12.23
CA VAL A 354 -4.74 -7.30 11.54
C VAL A 354 -3.89 -8.27 10.72
N SER A 355 -4.17 -9.57 10.84
CA SER A 355 -3.44 -10.60 10.10
C SER A 355 -3.45 -10.35 8.59
N VAL A 356 -2.31 -10.54 7.94
CA VAL A 356 -2.18 -10.39 6.50
C VAL A 356 -2.66 -11.66 5.82
N ASN A 357 -3.69 -11.51 5.00
CA ASN A 357 -4.24 -12.55 4.15
C ASN A 357 -4.77 -11.91 2.86
N VAL A 358 -5.16 -12.76 1.91
CA VAL A 358 -5.58 -12.32 0.58
C VAL A 358 -6.78 -11.35 0.62
N TRP A 359 -7.64 -11.43 1.64
CA TRP A 359 -8.80 -10.53 1.80
C TRP A 359 -8.44 -9.23 2.50
N THR A 360 -7.65 -9.30 3.57
CA THR A 360 -7.28 -8.11 4.35
C THR A 360 -6.44 -7.14 3.53
N GLU A 361 -5.64 -7.63 2.58
CA GLU A 361 -4.91 -6.82 1.60
C GLU A 361 -5.80 -6.06 0.60
N GLN A 362 -7.03 -6.51 0.37
CA GLN A 362 -7.95 -5.89 -0.60
C GLN A 362 -8.97 -4.95 0.07
N THR A 363 -8.95 -4.81 1.40
CA THR A 363 -9.92 -4.01 2.18
C THR A 363 -10.08 -2.58 1.68
N MET A 364 -8.98 -1.90 1.37
CA MET A 364 -9.01 -0.56 0.78
C MET A 364 -9.68 -0.54 -0.59
N SER A 365 -9.34 -1.47 -1.49
CA SER A 365 -9.93 -1.58 -2.82
C SER A 365 -11.42 -1.89 -2.77
N VAL A 366 -11.83 -2.85 -1.93
CA VAL A 366 -13.23 -3.23 -1.74
C VAL A 366 -14.03 -2.05 -1.19
N GLY A 367 -13.50 -1.37 -0.17
CA GLY A 367 -14.12 -0.18 0.41
C GLY A 367 -14.33 0.92 -0.63
N SER A 368 -13.33 1.19 -1.47
CA SER A 368 -13.43 2.17 -2.54
C SER A 368 -14.39 1.76 -3.66
N VAL A 369 -14.44 0.49 -4.06
CA VAL A 369 -15.43 0.04 -5.07
C VAL A 369 -16.86 0.25 -4.56
N ILE A 370 -17.14 -0.13 -3.30
CA ILE A 370 -18.46 0.07 -2.69
C ILE A 370 -18.78 1.57 -2.57
N GLU A 371 -17.84 2.37 -2.09
CA GLU A 371 -17.98 3.84 -2.02
C GLU A 371 -18.31 4.43 -3.38
N MET A 372 -17.60 4.03 -4.43
CA MET A 372 -17.82 4.56 -5.77
C MET A 372 -19.19 4.18 -6.34
N ILE A 373 -19.68 2.97 -6.06
CA ILE A 373 -21.06 2.57 -6.41
C ILE A 373 -22.07 3.48 -5.69
N LEU A 374 -21.86 3.74 -4.40
CA LEU A 374 -22.72 4.61 -3.61
C LEU A 374 -22.67 6.06 -4.09
N PHE A 375 -21.50 6.62 -4.42
CA PHE A 375 -21.38 7.98 -4.95
C PHE A 375 -22.04 8.11 -6.32
N SER A 376 -21.90 7.12 -7.19
CA SER A 376 -22.58 7.07 -8.47
C SER A 376 -24.11 7.04 -8.32
N MET A 377 -24.62 6.29 -7.34
CA MET A 377 -26.04 6.29 -6.99
C MET A 377 -26.50 7.64 -6.42
N ALA A 378 -25.69 8.23 -5.53
CA ALA A 378 -25.98 9.54 -4.93
C ALA A 378 -26.03 10.67 -5.99
N LEU A 379 -25.17 10.61 -7.00
CA LEU A 379 -25.21 11.50 -8.17
C LEU A 379 -26.51 11.35 -8.97
N GLY A 380 -26.91 10.10 -9.26
CA GLY A 380 -28.17 9.82 -9.95
C GLY A 380 -29.39 10.39 -9.21
N ASP A 381 -29.46 10.15 -7.90
CA ASP A 381 -30.53 10.67 -7.05
C ASP A 381 -30.53 12.20 -6.97
N ARG A 382 -29.34 12.83 -6.91
CA ARG A 382 -29.20 14.29 -6.93
C ARG A 382 -29.76 14.90 -8.22
N ILE A 383 -29.49 14.29 -9.38
CA ILE A 383 -29.99 14.82 -10.65
C ILE A 383 -31.51 14.67 -10.74
N ASN A 384 -32.05 13.55 -10.27
CA ASN A 384 -33.49 13.34 -10.26
C ASN A 384 -34.20 14.36 -9.36
N SER A 385 -33.66 14.65 -8.17
CA SER A 385 -34.22 15.66 -7.29
C SER A 385 -34.11 17.07 -7.86
N GLU A 386 -32.99 17.43 -8.50
CA GLU A 386 -32.83 18.72 -9.18
C GLU A 386 -33.80 18.89 -10.37
N LYS A 387 -34.04 17.81 -11.15
CA LYS A 387 -35.03 17.81 -12.23
C LYS A 387 -36.44 18.00 -11.69
N GLU A 388 -36.80 17.29 -10.62
CA GLU A 388 -38.12 17.39 -9.99
C GLU A 388 -38.39 18.81 -9.45
N GLN A 389 -37.39 19.41 -8.79
CA GLN A 389 -37.48 20.80 -8.30
C GLN A 389 -37.67 21.79 -9.45
N LYS A 390 -36.93 21.64 -10.56
CA LYS A 390 -37.10 22.48 -11.75
C LYS A 390 -38.48 22.34 -12.37
N LEU A 391 -39.04 21.12 -12.42
CA LEU A 391 -40.38 20.87 -12.93
C LEU A 391 -41.45 21.51 -12.03
N LYS A 392 -41.33 21.36 -10.70
CA LYS A 392 -42.23 22.00 -9.72
C LYS A 392 -42.20 23.53 -9.81
N ALA A 393 -41.01 24.13 -9.92
CA ALA A 393 -40.87 25.57 -10.08
C ALA A 393 -41.49 26.08 -11.39
N LYS A 394 -41.31 25.36 -12.50
CA LYS A 394 -41.97 25.69 -13.78
C LYS A 394 -43.50 25.58 -13.69
N ALA A 395 -44.02 24.55 -13.02
CA ALA A 395 -45.46 24.41 -12.80
C ALA A 395 -46.02 25.56 -11.95
N ALA A 396 -45.31 25.97 -10.89
CA ALA A 396 -45.72 27.10 -10.06
C ALA A 396 -45.78 28.42 -10.86
N LEU A 397 -44.83 28.66 -11.76
CA LEU A 397 -44.83 29.84 -12.65
C LEU A 397 -45.93 29.81 -13.72
N LEU A 398 -46.44 28.64 -14.09
CA LEU A 398 -47.55 28.49 -15.03
C LEU A 398 -48.93 28.65 -14.35
N HIS A 399 -48.97 28.55 -13.01
CA HIS A 399 -50.17 28.71 -12.20
C HIS A 399 -50.23 30.05 -11.45
N SER A 400 -49.20 30.89 -11.56
CA SER A 400 -49.17 32.29 -11.15
C SER A 400 -49.44 33.21 -12.33
#